data_AF-A0A9X7JTU9-F1
#
_entry.id   AF-A0A9X7JTU9-F1
#
_cell.length_a   1.000
_cell.length_b   1.000
_cell.length_c   1.000
_cell.angle_alpha   90.00
_cell.angle_beta   90.00
_cell.angle_gamma   90.00
#
_symmetry.space_group_name_H-M   'P 1'
#
loop_
_entity.id
_entity.type
_entity.pdbx_description
1 polymer ?
#
loop_
_entity_poly.entity_id
_entity_poly.type
_entity_poly.pdbx_seq_one_letter_code
_entity_poly.pdbx_strand_id
1 'polypeptide(L)'
;MTNCVEETGEAAVLARITRALHTVLGDCAPDPGAVTMETRFVEDLDLESIDLVVLTGELRAAYGDRVDFPGYFASLDLSEIIGLTVGHLVRHVVESLR
;
A
#
# COMPACT_ATOMS: atom_id res chain seq x y z
N MET A 1 -14.72 19.47 -9.07
CA MET A 1 -15.83 18.99 -8.22
C MET A 1 -16.29 17.66 -8.79
N THR A 2 -16.00 16.59 -8.04
CA THR A 2 -16.60 15.25 -8.00
C THR A 2 -15.48 14.26 -7.71
N ASN A 3 -15.26 13.97 -6.42
CA ASN A 3 -15.37 12.59 -5.98
C ASN A 3 -15.59 12.58 -4.47
N CYS A 4 -16.85 12.47 -4.07
CA CYS A 4 -17.24 11.86 -2.81
C CYS A 4 -16.73 10.41 -2.89
N VAL A 5 -15.53 10.14 -2.41
CA VAL A 5 -15.03 8.77 -2.32
C VAL A 5 -15.58 8.20 -1.03
N GLU A 6 -16.43 7.19 -1.19
CA GLU A 6 -16.77 6.19 -0.18
C GLU A 6 -15.50 5.86 0.63
N GLU A 7 -15.45 6.26 1.90
CA GLU A 7 -14.22 6.31 2.73
C GLU A 7 -13.60 4.93 3.06
N THR A 8 -14.11 3.86 2.45
CA THR A 8 -13.73 2.46 2.73
C THR A 8 -13.60 1.58 1.47
N GLY A 9 -13.79 2.12 0.26
CA GLY A 9 -13.73 1.34 -0.98
C GLY A 9 -12.30 1.03 -1.43
N GLU A 10 -12.12 -0.02 -2.25
CA GLU A 10 -10.80 -0.42 -2.78
C GLU A 10 -10.08 0.73 -3.50
N ALA A 11 -10.81 1.56 -4.25
CA ALA A 11 -10.26 2.74 -4.92
C ALA A 11 -9.78 3.82 -3.92
N ALA A 12 -10.47 3.98 -2.78
CA ALA A 12 -10.07 4.91 -1.72
C ALA A 12 -8.76 4.47 -1.06
N VAL A 13 -8.70 3.17 -0.74
CA VAL A 13 -7.53 2.53 -0.14
C VAL A 13 -6.34 2.58 -1.10
N LEU A 14 -6.56 2.28 -2.40
CA LEU A 14 -5.55 2.39 -3.44
C LEU A 14 -4.97 3.81 -3.49
N ALA A 15 -5.83 4.83 -3.64
CA ALA A 15 -5.38 6.22 -3.69
C ALA A 15 -4.58 6.63 -2.43
N ARG A 16 -4.95 6.09 -1.27
CA ARG A 16 -4.25 6.36 -0.01
C ARG A 16 -2.90 5.65 0.09
N ILE A 17 -2.81 4.40 -0.35
CA ILE A 17 -1.54 3.66 -0.44
C ILE A 17 -0.62 4.34 -1.45
N THR A 18 -1.12 4.75 -2.62
CA THR A 18 -0.35 5.51 -3.62
C THR A 18 0.23 6.79 -3.03
N ARG A 19 -0.55 7.52 -2.22
CA ARG A 19 -0.05 8.72 -1.55
C ARG A 19 1.02 8.41 -0.50
N ALA A 20 0.87 7.32 0.26
CA ALA A 20 1.89 6.88 1.21
C ALA A 20 3.18 6.47 0.48
N LEU A 21 3.07 5.74 -0.62
CA LEU A 21 4.19 5.41 -1.50
C LEU A 21 4.90 6.68 -2.00
N HIS A 22 4.18 7.68 -2.50
CA HIS A 22 4.79 8.96 -2.90
C HIS A 22 5.52 9.67 -1.75
N THR A 23 5.05 9.49 -0.51
CA THR A 23 5.70 10.09 0.66
C THR A 23 7.01 9.37 1.00
N VAL A 24 7.04 8.04 0.80
CA VAL A 24 8.20 7.17 1.07
C VAL A 24 9.24 7.30 -0.04
N LEU A 25 8.84 7.10 -1.29
CA LEU A 25 9.73 7.12 -2.47
C LEU A 25 10.07 8.55 -2.94
N GLY A 26 9.28 9.55 -2.57
CA GLY A 26 9.51 10.94 -2.95
C GLY A 26 9.51 11.14 -4.47
N ASP A 27 10.64 11.61 -5.00
CA ASP A 27 10.84 11.88 -6.44
C ASP A 27 10.99 10.60 -7.27
N CYS A 28 11.29 9.47 -6.62
CA CYS A 28 11.40 8.16 -7.27
C CYS A 28 10.05 7.44 -7.40
N ALA A 29 8.98 8.01 -6.85
CA ALA A 29 7.66 7.44 -6.93
C ALA A 29 7.11 7.49 -8.38
N PRO A 30 6.43 6.45 -8.87
CA PRO A 30 5.74 6.52 -10.14
C PRO A 30 4.60 7.55 -10.09
N ASP A 31 4.11 7.98 -11.25
CA ASP A 31 2.93 8.82 -11.30
C ASP A 31 1.72 8.19 -10.57
N PRO A 32 0.90 8.98 -9.87
CA PRO A 32 -0.23 8.44 -9.09
C PRO A 32 -1.28 7.73 -9.96
N GLY A 33 -1.32 8.02 -11.27
CA GLY A 33 -2.17 7.33 -12.24
C GLY A 33 -1.54 6.05 -12.84
N ALA A 34 -0.25 5.79 -12.60
CA ALA A 34 0.44 4.58 -13.04
C ALA A 34 0.32 3.43 -12.03
N VAL A 35 0.09 3.75 -10.75
CA VAL A 35 -0.12 2.73 -9.71
C VAL A 35 -1.50 2.10 -9.85
N THR A 36 -1.53 0.81 -10.17
CA THR A 36 -2.74 0.00 -10.33
C THR A 36 -2.76 -1.15 -9.31
N MET A 37 -3.85 -1.92 -9.26
CA MET A 37 -3.90 -3.12 -8.41
C MET A 37 -2.91 -4.21 -8.83
N GLU A 38 -2.41 -4.17 -10.07
CA GLU A 38 -1.44 -5.12 -10.61
C GLU A 38 0.02 -4.67 -10.40
N THR A 39 0.22 -3.40 -10.01
CA THR A 39 1.55 -2.85 -9.69
C THR A 39 2.18 -3.64 -8.54
N ARG A 40 3.43 -4.08 -8.74
CA ARG A 40 4.21 -4.85 -7.78
C ARG A 40 5.12 -3.95 -6.96
N PHE A 41 5.15 -4.12 -5.64
CA PHE A 41 5.97 -3.29 -4.76
C PHE A 41 7.47 -3.44 -5.07
N VAL A 42 7.97 -4.66 -5.21
CA VAL A 42 9.40 -4.90 -5.45
C VAL A 42 9.76 -4.77 -6.93
N GLU A 43 8.99 -5.38 -7.83
CA GLU A 43 9.39 -5.41 -9.25
C GLU A 43 9.04 -4.16 -10.06
N ASP A 44 7.98 -3.43 -9.69
CA ASP A 44 7.53 -2.25 -10.44
C ASP A 44 7.99 -0.94 -9.77
N LEU A 45 7.99 -0.92 -8.44
CA LEU A 45 8.37 0.26 -7.65
C LEU A 45 9.81 0.20 -7.12
N ASP A 46 10.53 -0.89 -7.38
CA ASP A 46 11.89 -1.14 -6.88
C ASP A 46 12.02 -0.92 -5.36
N LEU A 47 10.97 -1.24 -4.60
CA LEU A 47 10.99 -1.00 -3.17
C LEU A 47 11.99 -1.88 -2.45
N GLU A 48 12.89 -1.24 -1.71
CA GLU A 48 13.80 -1.95 -0.85
C GLU A 48 13.08 -2.46 0.41
N SER A 49 13.71 -3.42 1.08
CA SER A 49 13.23 -3.91 2.38
C SER A 49 13.10 -2.80 3.43
N ILE A 50 13.89 -1.74 3.31
CA ILE A 50 13.84 -0.57 4.20
C ILE A 50 12.60 0.27 3.87
N ASP A 51 12.33 0.53 2.59
CA ASP A 51 11.17 1.32 2.18
C ASP A 51 9.86 0.64 2.56
N LEU A 52 9.81 -0.71 2.52
CA LEU A 52 8.67 -1.49 3.01
C LEU A 52 8.40 -1.23 4.51
N VAL A 53 9.44 -1.16 5.34
CA VAL A 53 9.30 -0.86 6.77
C VAL A 53 8.80 0.57 6.96
N VAL A 54 9.31 1.53 6.20
CA VAL A 54 8.87 2.94 6.25
C VAL A 54 7.42 3.08 5.79
N LEU A 55 7.07 2.47 4.65
CA LEU A 55 5.71 2.43 4.11
C LEU A 55 4.72 1.82 5.12
N THR A 56 5.10 0.72 5.76
CA THR A 56 4.29 0.08 6.80
C THR A 56 4.06 1.02 7.99
N GLY A 57 5.07 1.79 8.39
CA GLY A 57 4.95 2.83 9.41
C GLY A 57 3.96 3.93 9.02
N GLU A 58 4.07 4.46 7.81
CA GLU A 58 3.18 5.49 7.27
C GLU A 58 1.72 4.99 7.17
N LEU A 59 1.52 3.78 6.67
CA LEU A 59 0.19 3.16 6.58
C LEU A 59 -0.41 2.94 7.97
N ARG A 60 0.38 2.47 8.95
CA ARG A 60 -0.08 2.36 10.33
C ARG A 60 -0.43 3.72 10.92
N ALA A 61 0.35 4.77 10.68
CA ALA A 61 0.02 6.11 11.15
C ALA A 61 -1.30 6.62 10.54
N ALA A 62 -1.59 6.24 9.29
CA ALA A 62 -2.80 6.63 8.58
C ALA A 62 -4.06 5.83 8.97
N TYR A 63 -3.94 4.51 9.19
CA TYR A 63 -5.06 3.63 9.51
C TYR A 63 -5.18 3.28 11.00
N GLY A 64 -4.15 3.58 11.79
CA GLY A 64 -4.06 3.29 13.22
C GLY A 64 -3.99 1.79 13.52
N ASP A 65 -4.73 1.40 14.55
CA ASP A 65 -4.84 0.00 15.02
C ASP A 65 -5.90 -0.82 14.27
N ARG A 66 -6.49 -0.26 13.20
CA ARG A 66 -7.55 -0.93 12.44
C ARG A 66 -7.04 -2.07 11.56
N VAL A 67 -5.77 -2.04 11.18
CA VAL A 67 -5.14 -3.02 10.29
C VAL A 67 -3.78 -3.40 10.86
N ASP A 68 -3.54 -4.69 11.05
CA ASP A 68 -2.26 -5.19 11.54
C ASP A 68 -1.27 -5.40 10.40
N PHE A 69 -0.82 -4.29 9.79
CA PHE A 69 0.27 -4.31 8.83
C PHE A 69 1.55 -5.01 9.33
N PRO A 70 2.07 -4.77 10.55
CA PRO A 70 3.30 -5.44 10.99
C PRO A 70 3.18 -6.96 11.01
N GLY A 71 2.07 -7.53 11.51
CA GLY A 71 1.88 -8.98 11.53
C GLY A 71 1.58 -9.53 10.15
N TYR A 72 0.88 -8.77 9.29
CA TYR A 72 0.71 -9.12 7.89
C TYR A 72 2.06 -9.24 7.17
N PHE A 73 2.89 -8.20 7.18
CA PHE A 73 4.21 -8.23 6.56
C PHE A 73 5.16 -9.24 7.21
N ALA A 74 5.07 -9.45 8.54
CA ALA A 74 5.86 -10.47 9.24
C ALA A 74 5.42 -11.91 8.90
N SER A 75 4.19 -12.09 8.42
CA SER A 75 3.67 -13.38 7.95
C SER A 75 4.04 -13.69 6.50
N LEU A 76 4.52 -12.71 5.72
CA LEU A 76 4.91 -12.90 4.32
C LEU A 76 6.35 -13.42 4.24
N ASP A 77 6.56 -14.44 3.41
CA ASP A 77 7.89 -14.89 3.02
C ASP A 77 8.52 -13.95 1.97
N LEU A 78 9.84 -14.04 1.77
CA LEU A 78 10.56 -13.25 0.76
C LEU A 78 9.92 -13.38 -0.63
N SER A 79 9.52 -14.60 -1.02
CA SER A 79 8.83 -14.86 -2.30
C SER A 79 7.47 -14.18 -2.39
N GLU A 80 6.72 -14.13 -1.28
CA GLU A 80 5.43 -13.43 -1.20
C GLU A 80 5.62 -11.91 -1.26
N ILE A 81 6.67 -11.37 -0.62
CA ILE A 81 7.02 -9.95 -0.67
C ILE A 81 7.38 -9.53 -2.10
N ILE A 82 8.20 -10.32 -2.80
CA ILE A 82 8.58 -10.04 -4.19
C ILE A 82 7.34 -10.07 -5.11
N GLY A 83 6.42 -11.00 -4.87
CA GLY A 83 5.14 -11.10 -5.59
C GLY A 83 4.05 -10.15 -5.10
N LEU A 84 4.31 -9.32 -4.09
CA LEU A 84 3.29 -8.51 -3.45
C LEU A 84 2.85 -7.39 -4.39
N THR A 85 1.56 -7.39 -4.73
CA THR A 85 0.93 -6.33 -5.51
C THR A 85 0.20 -5.34 -4.61
N VAL A 86 0.06 -4.11 -5.11
CA VAL A 86 -0.73 -3.08 -4.45
C VAL A 86 -2.17 -3.55 -4.25
N GLY A 87 -2.75 -4.29 -5.20
CA GLY A 87 -4.08 -4.87 -5.07
C GLY A 87 -4.21 -5.88 -3.93
N HIS A 88 -3.16 -6.65 -3.62
CA HIS A 88 -3.17 -7.57 -2.49
C HIS A 88 -3.22 -6.81 -1.17
N LEU A 89 -2.43 -5.75 -1.04
CA LEU A 89 -2.45 -4.88 0.13
C LEU A 89 -3.79 -4.13 0.27
N VAL A 90 -4.34 -3.62 -0.84
CA VAL A 90 -5.65 -2.96 -0.86
C VAL A 90 -6.74 -3.90 -0.34
N ARG A 91 -6.81 -5.15 -0.84
CA ARG A 91 -7.78 -6.13 -0.38
C ARG A 91 -7.62 -6.42 1.11
N HIS A 92 -6.39 -6.64 1.58
CA HIS A 92 -6.14 -6.88 3.00
C HIS A 92 -6.65 -5.74 3.90
N VAL A 93 -6.44 -4.48 3.49
CA VAL A 93 -6.94 -3.31 4.21
C VAL A 93 -8.46 -3.23 4.17
N VAL A 94 -9.08 -3.42 3.01
CA VAL A 94 -10.55 -3.39 2.87
C VAL A 94 -11.21 -4.50 3.69
N GLU A 95 -10.64 -5.70 3.71
CA GLU A 95 -11.12 -6.82 4.52
C GLU A 95 -10.97 -6.57 6.03
N SER A 96 -9.89 -5.89 6.44
CA SER A 96 -9.66 -5.53 7.84
C SER A 96 -10.55 -4.38 8.34
N LEU A 97 -11.03 -3.52 7.42
CA LEU A 97 -11.91 -2.39 7.74
C LEU A 97 -13.40 -2.77 7.77
N ARG A 98 -13.74 -4.02 7.44
CA ARG A 98 -15.11 -4.54 7.38
C ARG A 98 -15.58 -5.08 8.72
#